data_AF-A0A2G7FI02-F1
#
_entry.id   AF-A0A2G7FI02-F1
#
_cell.length_a   1.000
_cell.length_b   1.000
_cell.length_c   1.000
_cell.angle_alpha   90.00
_cell.angle_beta   90.00
_cell.angle_gamma   90.00
#
_symmetry.space_group_name_H-M   'P 1'
#
loop_
_entity.id
_entity.type
_entity.pdbx_description
1 polymer ?
#
loop_
_entity_poly.entity_id
_entity_poly.type
_entity_poly.pdbx_seq_one_letter_code
_entity_poly.pdbx_strand_id
1 'polypeptide(L)'
;MDQRTRLRKACDACSIRKVKCDTSGPPCRSCASLDIPCTYERPSRRRGPPNRHAEALKRQKLTASPVGSPTPSDHASPESTGLLNSQPFPPPAVFSLEMICPLSTIRLLIDDYFTYIHPLIPIPHEPTFRAALDRREDVTNRTFLALAAP
;
A
#
# COMPACT_ATOMS: atom_id res chain seq x y z
N MET A 1 -15.69 33.82 7.05
CA MET A 1 -15.67 33.32 5.65
C MET A 1 -14.22 33.11 5.25
N ASP A 2 -13.64 31.96 5.56
CA ASP A 2 -12.31 31.61 5.03
C ASP A 2 -12.51 31.08 3.61
N GLN A 3 -12.46 32.01 2.65
CA GLN A 3 -12.34 31.71 1.23
C GLN A 3 -11.09 30.83 1.09
N ARG A 4 -11.29 29.53 0.87
CA ARG A 4 -10.25 28.51 0.67
C ARG A 4 -9.54 28.73 -0.69
N THR A 5 -8.95 29.91 -0.81
CA THR A 5 -8.09 30.35 -1.89
C THR A 5 -6.94 29.37 -1.90
N ARG A 6 -6.68 28.70 -3.04
CA ARG A 6 -5.56 27.74 -3.19
C ARG A 6 -4.34 28.28 -2.45
N LEU A 7 -3.97 27.64 -1.35
CA LEU A 7 -2.88 28.08 -0.50
C LEU A 7 -1.63 28.17 -1.38
N ARG A 8 -1.06 29.37 -1.51
CA ARG A 8 0.13 29.59 -2.33
C ARG A 8 1.25 28.65 -1.85
N LYS A 9 2.14 28.26 -2.78
CA LYS A 9 3.26 27.35 -2.49
C LYS A 9 4.04 27.91 -1.28
N ALA A 10 4.26 27.09 -0.26
CA ALA A 10 5.14 27.45 0.86
C ALA A 10 6.59 27.65 0.37
N CYS A 11 7.38 28.46 1.09
CA CYS A 11 8.81 28.56 0.79
C CYS A 11 9.52 27.23 1.07
N ASP A 12 10.71 27.07 0.52
CA ASP A 12 11.47 25.83 0.58
C ASP A 12 11.81 25.45 2.03
N ALA A 13 12.23 26.43 2.84
CA ALA A 13 12.57 26.19 4.23
C ALA A 13 11.36 25.79 5.09
N CYS A 14 10.18 26.39 4.87
CA CYS A 14 8.95 25.99 5.58
C CYS A 14 8.45 24.63 5.10
N SER A 15 8.57 24.34 3.80
CA SER A 15 8.17 23.07 3.19
C SER A 15 9.02 21.89 3.68
N ILE A 16 10.34 22.08 3.78
CA ILE A 16 11.28 21.07 4.29
C ILE A 16 11.02 20.77 5.77
N ARG A 17 10.81 21.82 6.58
CA ARG A 17 10.55 21.70 8.02
C ARG A 17 9.09 21.37 8.37
N LYS A 18 8.22 21.27 7.36
CA LYS A 18 6.79 20.99 7.50
C LYS A 18 6.07 21.96 8.46
N VAL A 19 6.43 23.24 8.41
CA VAL A 19 5.79 24.31 9.19
C VAL A 19 4.91 25.19 8.30
N LYS A 20 3.96 25.92 8.90
CA LYS A 20 3.09 26.85 8.17
C LYS A 20 3.93 28.02 7.64
N CYS A 21 3.84 28.27 6.33
CA CYS A 21 4.43 29.45 5.71
C CYS A 21 3.38 30.57 5.67
N ASP A 22 3.72 31.75 6.20
CA ASP A 22 2.82 32.91 6.18
C ASP A 22 2.87 33.68 4.85
N THR A 23 3.78 33.33 3.93
CA THR A 23 3.94 33.94 2.60
C THR A 23 4.01 35.49 2.64
N SER A 24 4.44 36.07 3.76
CA SER A 24 4.46 37.51 4.05
C SER A 24 5.54 38.28 3.27
N GLY A 25 5.99 37.77 2.13
CA GLY A 25 7.17 38.22 1.39
C GLY A 25 8.42 37.40 1.71
N PRO A 26 9.53 37.58 0.96
CA PRO A 26 10.84 37.05 1.33
C PRO A 26 11.57 38.03 2.27
N PRO A 27 11.97 37.63 3.48
CA PRO A 27 11.71 36.34 4.13
C PRO A 27 10.30 36.25 4.74
N CYS A 28 9.71 35.06 4.73
CA CYS A 28 8.47 34.84 5.47
C CYS A 28 8.74 34.91 6.98
N ARG A 29 7.74 35.21 7.80
CA ARG A 29 7.89 35.41 9.25
C ARG A 29 8.67 34.30 9.97
N SER A 30 8.39 33.04 9.63
CA SER A 30 9.11 31.88 10.21
C SER A 30 10.57 31.78 9.77
N CYS A 31 10.89 32.19 8.53
CA CYS A 31 12.29 32.23 8.08
C CYS A 31 13.04 33.40 8.70
N ALA A 32 12.37 34.56 8.84
CA ALA A 32 12.93 35.76 9.45
C ALA A 32 13.27 35.53 10.93
N SER A 33 12.39 34.88 11.69
CA SER A 33 12.63 34.63 13.12
C SER A 33 13.76 33.63 13.41
N LEU A 34 14.23 32.91 12.38
CA LEU A 34 15.23 31.86 12.52
C LEU A 34 16.50 32.18 11.72
N ASP A 35 16.56 33.37 11.11
CA ASP A 35 17.68 33.82 10.28
C ASP A 35 18.16 32.78 9.26
N ILE A 36 17.21 32.13 8.58
CA ILE A 36 17.48 31.13 7.55
C ILE A 36 17.05 31.63 6.15
N PRO A 37 17.67 31.10 5.08
CA PRO A 37 17.31 31.46 3.71
C PRO A 37 15.84 31.09 3.39
N CYS A 38 15.10 32.06 2.83
CA CYS A 38 13.72 31.90 2.40
C CYS A 38 13.63 31.89 0.86
N THR A 39 13.82 30.74 0.25
CA THR A 39 13.79 30.57 -1.21
C THR A 39 12.52 29.85 -1.69
N TYR A 40 12.21 29.96 -2.98
CA TYR A 40 11.10 29.27 -3.65
C TYR A 40 11.55 28.48 -4.90
N GLU A 41 12.86 28.31 -5.05
CA GLU A 41 13.54 27.79 -6.23
C GLU A 41 13.42 26.27 -6.37
N ARG A 42 13.02 25.56 -5.29
CA ARG A 42 12.98 24.09 -5.32
C ARG A 42 12.00 23.58 -6.38
N PRO A 43 12.48 22.76 -7.35
CA PRO A 43 11.62 22.16 -8.35
C PRO A 43 10.70 21.13 -7.71
N SER A 44 9.40 21.19 -8.03
CA SER A 44 8.41 20.24 -7.55
C SER A 44 8.55 18.90 -8.26
N ARG A 45 9.32 17.97 -7.69
CA ARG A 45 9.39 16.59 -8.18
C ARG A 45 8.14 15.81 -7.75
N ARG A 46 7.58 15.03 -8.68
CA ARG A 46 6.49 14.10 -8.35
C ARG A 46 7.00 13.10 -7.31
N ARG A 47 6.21 12.85 -6.26
CA ARG A 47 6.54 11.84 -5.24
C ARG A 47 6.23 10.45 -5.82
N GLY A 48 7.23 9.57 -5.80
CA GLY A 48 7.09 8.15 -6.10
C GLY A 48 7.17 7.77 -7.59
N PRO A 49 7.24 6.46 -7.89
CA PRO A 49 7.15 5.92 -9.24
C PRO A 49 5.88 6.41 -9.95
N PRO A 50 5.91 6.60 -11.29
CA PRO A 50 4.74 7.07 -12.02
C PRO A 50 3.55 6.13 -11.78
N ASN A 51 2.46 6.70 -11.24
CA ASN A 51 1.27 5.93 -10.93
C ASN A 51 0.60 5.48 -12.24
N ARG A 52 0.76 4.19 -12.60
CA ARG A 52 0.16 3.57 -13.80
C ARG A 52 -1.35 3.79 -13.88
N HIS A 53 -2.04 3.83 -12.75
CA HIS A 53 -3.49 4.06 -12.69
C HIS A 53 -3.85 5.51 -13.08
N ALA A 54 -3.06 6.49 -12.63
CA ALA A 54 -3.26 7.89 -13.02
C ALA A 54 -2.97 8.12 -14.52
N GLU A 55 -2.01 7.38 -15.08
CA GLU A 55 -1.73 7.43 -16.52
C GLU A 55 -2.85 6.78 -17.33
N ALA A 56 -3.40 5.64 -16.88
CA ALA A 56 -4.55 4.98 -17.50
C ALA A 56 -5.81 5.88 -17.51
N LEU A 57 -6.12 6.56 -16.40
CA LEU A 57 -7.23 7.53 -16.35
C LEU A 57 -7.01 8.72 -17.30
N LYS A 58 -5.77 9.19 -17.43
CA LYS A 58 -5.46 10.29 -18.38
C LYS A 58 -5.62 9.83 -19.83
N ARG A 59 -5.28 8.58 -20.15
CA ARG A 59 -5.49 7.98 -21.47
C ARG A 59 -6.97 7.78 -21.78
N GLN A 60 -7.77 7.29 -20.83
CA GLN A 60 -9.22 7.12 -21.01
C GLN A 60 -9.96 8.44 -21.24
N LYS A 61 -9.47 9.54 -20.65
CA LYS A 61 -10.08 10.87 -20.87
C LYS A 61 -9.81 11.44 -22.26
N LEU A 62 -8.86 10.90 -23.01
CA LEU A 62 -8.57 11.28 -24.40
C LEU A 62 -9.34 10.44 -25.43
N THR A 63 -10.03 9.36 -25.02
CA THR A 63 -10.65 8.39 -25.94
C THR A 63 -12.18 8.31 -25.84
N ALA A 64 -12.84 9.27 -25.19
CA ALA A 64 -14.30 9.30 -25.14
C ALA A 64 -14.89 9.99 -26.39
N SER A 65 -15.01 9.24 -27.47
CA SER A 65 -16.08 9.35 -28.47
C SER A 65 -16.38 7.93 -28.99
N PRO A 66 -17.66 7.54 -29.14
CA PRO A 66 -18.08 6.16 -29.08
C PRO A 66 -18.08 5.49 -30.46
N VAL A 67 -17.96 4.16 -30.51
CA VAL A 67 -18.71 3.23 -31.38
C VAL A 67 -18.14 1.81 -31.26
N GLY A 68 -19.04 0.84 -31.01
CA GLY A 68 -19.03 -0.47 -31.66
C GLY A 68 -18.25 -1.63 -31.00
N SER A 69 -19.00 -2.51 -30.32
CA SER A 69 -18.74 -3.98 -30.27
C SER A 69 -18.94 -4.61 -31.69
N PRO A 70 -18.74 -5.92 -32.00
CA PRO A 70 -18.49 -7.11 -31.13
C PRO A 70 -17.53 -8.24 -31.64
N THR A 71 -17.03 -9.08 -30.71
CA THR A 71 -16.79 -10.58 -30.73
C THR A 71 -15.96 -11.27 -31.88
N PRO A 72 -15.81 -12.62 -31.93
CA PRO A 72 -14.68 -13.41 -31.40
C PRO A 72 -14.02 -14.34 -32.46
N SER A 73 -12.88 -15.01 -32.19
CA SER A 73 -12.47 -16.24 -32.90
C SER A 73 -11.40 -17.07 -32.17
N ASP A 74 -11.58 -18.37 -32.29
CA ASP A 74 -10.82 -19.53 -31.80
C ASP A 74 -9.36 -19.63 -32.27
N HIS A 75 -8.55 -20.50 -31.63
CA HIS A 75 -8.00 -21.72 -32.25
C HIS A 75 -6.89 -22.40 -31.43
N ALA A 76 -7.04 -23.73 -31.32
CA ALA A 76 -6.04 -24.81 -31.37
C ALA A 76 -5.18 -25.17 -30.13
N SER A 77 -5.47 -26.37 -29.60
CA SER A 77 -4.54 -27.28 -28.90
C SER A 77 -3.52 -27.91 -29.87
N PRO A 78 -2.46 -28.58 -29.36
CA PRO A 78 -2.55 -30.04 -29.29
C PRO A 78 -1.96 -30.68 -28.02
N GLU A 79 -2.38 -31.93 -27.81
CA GLU A 79 -2.06 -32.85 -26.70
C GLU A 79 -0.63 -33.40 -26.73
N SER A 80 -0.14 -33.89 -25.58
CA SER A 80 0.65 -35.13 -25.49
C SER A 80 0.64 -35.72 -24.06
N THR A 81 0.01 -36.88 -24.00
CA THR A 81 0.02 -38.03 -23.08
C THR A 81 1.15 -38.16 -22.04
N GLY A 82 0.78 -38.58 -20.82
CA GLY A 82 1.72 -39.12 -19.82
C GLY A 82 1.03 -39.50 -18.51
N LEU A 83 0.48 -40.71 -18.45
CA LEU A 83 -0.15 -41.31 -17.27
C LEU A 83 0.89 -41.86 -16.26
N LEU A 84 0.55 -41.72 -14.97
CA LEU A 84 1.00 -42.48 -13.79
C LEU A 84 2.42 -42.24 -13.25
N ASN A 85 2.52 -41.49 -12.15
CA ASN A 85 3.23 -41.98 -10.96
C ASN A 85 2.70 -41.30 -9.69
N SER A 86 1.80 -41.99 -8.98
CA SER A 86 1.36 -41.64 -7.63
C SER A 86 2.43 -42.02 -6.62
N GLN A 87 3.42 -41.16 -6.45
CA GLN A 87 4.21 -41.12 -5.22
C GLN A 87 3.54 -40.12 -4.26
N PRO A 88 3.33 -40.48 -2.97
CA PRO A 88 3.08 -39.48 -1.95
C PRO A 88 4.37 -38.66 -1.83
N PHE A 89 4.40 -37.50 -2.49
CA PHE A 89 5.37 -36.47 -2.18
C PHE A 89 5.22 -36.19 -0.67
N PRO A 90 6.27 -36.29 0.15
CA PRO A 90 6.17 -35.89 1.55
C PRO A 90 5.62 -34.45 1.56
N PRO A 91 4.60 -34.13 2.37
CA PRO A 91 4.03 -32.79 2.35
C PRO A 91 5.17 -31.79 2.51
N PRO A 92 5.28 -30.76 1.65
CA PRO A 92 6.28 -29.72 1.87
C PRO A 92 6.10 -29.25 3.31
N ALA A 93 7.19 -29.17 4.08
CA ALA A 93 7.12 -28.80 5.49
C ALA A 93 6.21 -27.56 5.65
N VAL A 94 5.01 -27.80 6.15
CA VAL A 94 3.94 -26.80 6.23
C VAL A 94 4.23 -25.99 7.49
N PHE A 95 5.17 -25.06 7.36
CA PHE A 95 5.35 -24.01 8.35
C PHE A 95 4.03 -23.28 8.50
N SER A 96 3.45 -23.41 9.68
CA SER A 96 2.14 -22.88 10.02
C SER A 96 2.24 -22.27 11.41
N LEU A 97 1.32 -21.38 11.74
CA LEU A 97 1.29 -20.74 13.05
C LEU A 97 1.17 -21.76 14.19
N GLU A 98 0.42 -22.83 13.95
CA GLU A 98 0.21 -23.94 14.88
C GLU A 98 1.49 -24.72 15.24
N MET A 99 2.55 -24.63 14.43
CA MET A 99 3.87 -25.21 14.77
C MET A 99 4.61 -24.42 15.85
N ILE A 100 4.30 -23.13 16.00
CA ILE A 100 4.95 -22.24 16.96
C ILE A 100 4.27 -22.38 18.32
N CYS A 101 2.93 -22.31 18.32
CA CYS A 101 2.11 -22.57 19.50
C CYS A 101 0.66 -22.88 19.09
N PRO A 102 -0.18 -23.40 20.01
CA PRO A 102 -1.57 -23.71 19.70
C PRO A 102 -2.33 -22.49 19.16
N LEU A 103 -3.24 -22.69 18.20
CA LEU A 103 -4.02 -21.61 17.59
C LEU A 103 -4.82 -20.78 18.60
N SER A 104 -5.22 -21.36 19.73
CA SER A 104 -5.87 -20.64 20.83
C SER A 104 -4.96 -19.56 21.41
N THR A 105 -3.67 -19.87 21.61
CA THR A 105 -2.68 -18.92 22.08
C THR A 105 -2.45 -17.82 21.05
N ILE A 106 -2.41 -18.18 19.77
CA ILE A 106 -2.22 -17.23 18.67
C ILE A 106 -3.37 -16.23 18.58
N ARG A 107 -4.60 -16.69 18.77
CA ARG A 107 -5.77 -15.79 18.86
C ARG A 107 -5.63 -14.81 20.02
N LEU A 108 -5.21 -15.27 21.21
CA LEU A 108 -4.96 -14.39 22.35
C LEU A 108 -3.87 -13.35 22.04
N LEU A 109 -2.76 -13.77 21.43
CA LEU A 109 -1.68 -12.85 21.04
C LEU A 109 -2.15 -11.80 20.01
N ILE A 110 -3.01 -12.21 19.08
CA ILE A 110 -3.58 -11.31 18.08
C ILE A 110 -4.58 -10.33 18.74
N ASP A 111 -5.39 -10.79 19.68
CA ASP A 111 -6.28 -9.93 20.47
C ASP A 111 -5.49 -8.89 21.28
N ASP A 112 -4.41 -9.31 21.95
CA ASP A 112 -3.52 -8.41 22.70
C ASP A 112 -2.82 -7.41 21.77
N TYR A 113 -2.39 -7.86 20.58
CA TYR A 113 -1.81 -6.97 19.57
C TYR A 113 -2.79 -5.86 19.18
N PHE A 114 -4.03 -6.19 18.81
CA PHE A 114 -5.01 -5.19 18.40
C PHE A 114 -5.46 -4.28 19.56
N THR A 115 -5.44 -4.80 20.79
CA THR A 115 -5.81 -4.02 21.98
C THR A 115 -4.71 -3.04 22.41
N TYR A 116 -3.46 -3.49 22.49
CA TYR A 116 -2.38 -2.74 23.13
C TYR A 116 -1.33 -2.21 22.16
N ILE A 117 -1.05 -2.91 21.05
CA ILE A 117 0.04 -2.57 20.13
C ILE A 117 -0.47 -1.78 18.93
N HIS A 118 -1.60 -2.17 18.34
CA HIS A 118 -2.19 -1.54 17.16
C HIS A 118 -2.43 -0.02 17.33
N PRO A 119 -2.86 0.51 18.50
CA PRO A 119 -2.97 1.97 18.70
C PRO A 119 -1.64 2.73 18.54
N LEU A 120 -0.50 2.06 18.78
CA LEU A 120 0.84 2.63 18.61
C LEU A 120 1.40 2.34 17.21
N ILE A 121 1.13 1.14 16.69
CA ILE A 121 1.69 0.62 15.44
C ILE A 121 0.55 -0.05 14.62
N PRO A 122 -0.30 0.73 13.92
CA PRO A 122 -1.43 0.21 13.17
C PRO A 122 -1.00 -0.31 11.79
N ILE A 123 -0.26 -1.43 11.77
CA ILE A 123 0.25 -2.03 10.52
C ILE A 123 -0.83 -2.91 9.85
N PRO A 124 -1.34 -3.99 10.49
CA PRO A 124 -2.37 -4.82 9.88
C PRO A 124 -3.76 -4.20 10.10
N HIS A 125 -4.60 -4.29 9.07
CA HIS A 125 -6.02 -3.96 9.19
C HIS A 125 -6.76 -5.10 9.88
N GLU A 126 -7.31 -4.85 11.06
CA GLU A 126 -7.88 -5.86 11.96
C GLU A 126 -8.86 -6.83 11.31
N PRO A 127 -9.97 -6.40 10.69
CA PRO A 127 -10.97 -7.35 10.21
C PRO A 127 -10.46 -8.20 9.04
N THR A 128 -9.58 -7.65 8.20
CA THR A 128 -8.95 -8.42 7.11
C THR A 128 -7.97 -9.45 7.67
N PHE A 129 -7.18 -9.07 8.69
CA PHE A 129 -6.20 -9.94 9.29
C PHE A 129 -6.86 -11.10 10.05
N ARG A 130 -7.89 -10.83 10.86
CA ARG A 130 -8.68 -11.86 11.55
C ARG A 130 -9.33 -12.82 10.55
N ALA A 131 -9.95 -12.30 9.48
CA ALA A 131 -10.56 -13.14 8.46
C ALA A 131 -9.54 -14.02 7.71
N ALA A 132 -8.32 -13.53 7.50
CA ALA A 132 -7.23 -14.31 6.91
C ALA A 132 -6.73 -15.43 7.85
N LEU A 133 -6.64 -15.14 9.15
CA LEU A 133 -6.33 -16.14 10.17
C LEU A 133 -7.38 -17.25 10.22
N ASP A 134 -8.68 -16.89 10.20
CA ASP A 134 -9.77 -17.86 10.22
C ASP A 134 -9.80 -18.76 8.98
N ARG A 135 -9.39 -18.22 7.83
CA ARG A 135 -9.21 -19.00 6.58
C ARG A 135 -7.95 -19.86 6.55
N ARG A 136 -7.15 -19.87 7.62
CA ARG A 136 -5.85 -20.57 7.68
C ARG A 136 -4.89 -20.17 6.55
N GLU A 137 -4.85 -18.87 6.24
CA GLU A 137 -3.89 -18.34 5.27
C GLU A 137 -2.44 -18.48 5.72
N ASP A 138 -2.19 -18.80 7.00
CA ASP A 138 -0.86 -19.15 7.52
C ASP A 138 -0.24 -20.38 6.83
N VAL A 139 -1.06 -21.31 6.35
CA VAL A 139 -0.61 -22.55 5.69
C VAL A 139 -0.32 -22.34 4.21
N THR A 140 -1.09 -21.46 3.55
CA THR A 140 -1.05 -21.28 2.09
C THR A 140 -0.26 -20.06 1.66
N ASN A 141 -0.19 -19.02 2.49
CA ASN A 141 0.42 -17.74 2.19
C ASN A 141 1.62 -17.48 3.11
N ARG A 142 2.83 -17.70 2.57
CA ARG A 142 4.09 -17.48 3.31
C ARG A 142 4.28 -16.03 3.76
N THR A 143 3.74 -15.05 3.03
CA THR A 143 3.83 -13.64 3.41
C THR A 143 2.96 -13.35 4.63
N PHE A 144 1.76 -13.92 4.69
CA PHE A 144 0.89 -13.81 5.86
C PHE A 144 1.52 -14.48 7.08
N LEU A 145 2.09 -15.69 6.91
CA LEU A 145 2.81 -16.39 7.96
C LEU A 145 3.97 -15.55 8.52
N ALA A 146 4.81 -14.97 7.65
CA ALA A 146 5.93 -14.13 8.06
C ALA A 146 5.48 -12.85 8.80
N LEU A 147 4.31 -12.30 8.44
CA LEU A 147 3.73 -11.15 9.14
C LEU A 147 3.19 -11.52 10.52
N ALA A 148 2.63 -12.73 10.66
CA ALA A 148 2.03 -13.21 11.90
C ALA A 148 3.06 -13.81 12.88
N ALA A 149 4.24 -14.23 12.39
CA ALA A 149 5.33 -14.80 13.18
C ALA A 149 6.67 -14.10 12.88
N PRO A 150 6.87 -12.85 13.38
CA PRO A 150 8.12 -12.11 13.23
C PRO A 150 9.27 -12.63 14.09
#